data_AF-A0A2S7IW80-F1
#
_entry.id   AF-A0A2S7IW80-F1
#
_cell.length_a   1.000
_cell.length_b   1.000
_cell.length_c   1.000
_cell.angle_alpha   90.00
_cell.angle_beta   90.00
_cell.angle_gamma   90.00
#
_symmetry.space_group_name_H-M   'P 1'
#
loop_
_entity.id
_entity.type
_entity.pdbx_description
1 polymer ?
#
loop_
_entity_poly.entity_id
_entity_poly.type
_entity_poly.pdbx_seq_one_letter_code
_entity_poly.pdbx_strand_id
1 'polypeptide(L)'
;MSLTPKQEAFARAYVETGNASEAYRMAYEVKPTTKPETVWVKASELLANGKVTVRVQELQGKAAQKVAVTVESLATELEEARQIAITEKQSSAAVSATMGKAKLFGLGTENRKISGTLQVITISAKQLEALTDDELAALESAYPVLQKLGLVSAGNPGGETGEGSEQED
;
A
#
# COMPACT_ATOMS: atom_id res chain seq x y z
N MET A 1 8.86 -20.01 -30.13
CA MET A 1 9.48 -19.07 -31.10
C MET A 1 10.53 -18.25 -30.38
N SER A 2 11.80 -18.39 -30.74
CA SER A 2 12.96 -17.86 -30.01
C SER A 2 13.30 -16.41 -30.39
N LEU A 3 13.70 -15.59 -29.40
CA LEU A 3 14.35 -14.30 -29.65
C LEU A 3 15.74 -14.54 -30.26
N THR A 4 16.18 -13.61 -31.11
CA THR A 4 17.59 -13.63 -31.55
C THR A 4 18.51 -13.19 -30.41
N PRO A 5 19.78 -13.64 -30.38
CA PRO A 5 20.73 -13.23 -29.33
C PRO A 5 20.87 -11.70 -29.19
N LYS A 6 20.80 -10.96 -30.30
CA LYS A 6 20.87 -9.49 -30.31
C LYS A 6 19.63 -8.84 -29.69
N GLN A 7 18.44 -9.39 -29.94
CA GLN A 7 17.20 -8.89 -29.32
C GLN A 7 17.14 -9.19 -27.81
N GLU A 8 17.66 -10.35 -27.39
CA GLU A 8 17.79 -10.69 -25.96
C GLU A 8 18.79 -9.74 -25.27
N ALA A 9 19.94 -9.46 -25.90
CA ALA A 9 20.92 -8.52 -25.39
C ALA A 9 20.34 -7.10 -25.27
N PHE A 10 19.56 -6.67 -26.27
CA PHE A 10 18.86 -5.38 -26.22
C PHE A 10 17.86 -5.30 -25.07
N ALA A 11 17.02 -6.34 -24.90
CA ALA A 11 16.03 -6.37 -23.83
C ALA A 11 16.68 -6.28 -22.45
N ARG A 12 17.82 -6.96 -22.23
CA ARG A 12 18.60 -6.88 -20.99
C ARG A 12 19.18 -5.49 -20.76
N ALA A 13 19.90 -4.96 -21.76
CA ALA A 13 20.50 -3.63 -21.68
C ALA A 13 19.46 -2.52 -21.45
N TYR A 14 18.25 -2.67 -22.01
CA TYR A 14 17.16 -1.72 -21.80
C TYR A 14 16.62 -1.74 -20.36
N VAL A 15 16.49 -2.93 -19.76
CA VAL A 15 16.06 -3.04 -18.35
C VAL A 15 17.11 -2.51 -17.39
N GLU A 16 18.39 -2.61 -17.73
CA GLU A 16 19.51 -2.09 -16.92
C GLU A 16 19.68 -0.57 -17.04
N THR A 17 19.63 -0.03 -18.27
CA THR A 17 19.92 1.40 -18.54
C THR A 17 18.69 2.30 -18.53
N GLY A 18 17.49 1.74 -18.75
CA GLY A 18 16.25 2.50 -18.97
C GLY A 18 16.23 3.32 -20.27
N ASN A 19 17.29 3.26 -21.10
CA ASN A 19 17.45 4.05 -22.31
C ASN A 19 17.52 3.16 -23.55
N ALA A 20 16.52 3.29 -24.43
CA ALA A 20 16.41 2.46 -25.63
C ALA A 20 17.58 2.68 -26.61
N SER A 21 18.03 3.92 -26.77
CA SER A 21 19.12 4.26 -27.70
C SER A 21 20.46 3.73 -27.20
N GLU A 22 20.68 3.76 -25.88
CA GLU A 22 21.87 3.19 -25.25
C GLU A 22 21.86 1.66 -25.33
N ALA A 23 20.73 1.04 -24.98
CA ALA A 23 20.54 -0.39 -25.11
C ALA A 23 20.75 -0.89 -26.55
N TYR A 24 20.31 -0.12 -27.55
CA TYR A 24 20.54 -0.45 -28.96
C TYR A 24 22.02 -0.41 -29.34
N ARG A 25 22.78 0.58 -28.86
CA ARG A 25 24.22 0.68 -29.10
C ARG A 25 25.01 -0.44 -28.41
N MET A 26 24.54 -0.92 -27.26
CA MET A 26 25.15 -2.04 -26.55
C MET A 26 24.87 -3.38 -27.23
N ALA A 27 23.65 -3.57 -27.75
CA ALA A 27 23.21 -4.84 -28.33
C ALA A 27 23.54 -5.00 -29.82
N TYR A 28 23.65 -3.88 -30.55
CA TYR A 28 23.96 -3.84 -31.96
C TYR A 28 25.23 -3.02 -32.16
N GLU A 29 26.18 -3.55 -32.94
CA GLU A 29 27.41 -2.85 -33.32
C GLU A 29 27.07 -1.64 -34.20
N VAL A 30 26.79 -0.49 -33.57
CA VAL A 30 26.49 0.77 -34.26
C VAL A 30 27.82 1.41 -34.69
N LYS A 31 27.95 1.71 -35.99
CA LYS A 31 29.14 2.41 -36.50
C LYS A 31 29.24 3.82 -35.90
N PRO A 32 30.44 4.34 -35.62
CA PRO A 32 30.64 5.70 -35.07
C PRO A 32 30.04 6.82 -35.92
N THR A 33 29.88 6.57 -37.22
CA THR A 33 29.31 7.51 -38.20
C THR A 33 27.78 7.45 -38.28
N THR A 34 27.13 6.59 -37.49
CA THR A 34 25.67 6.45 -37.51
C THR A 34 25.03 7.62 -36.79
N LYS A 35 24.10 8.28 -37.47
CA LYS A 35 23.35 9.41 -36.92
C LYS A 35 22.53 8.99 -35.69
N PRO A 36 22.46 9.82 -34.63
CA PRO A 36 21.66 9.53 -33.44
C PRO A 36 20.19 9.25 -33.73
N GLU A 37 19.61 9.94 -34.72
CA GLU A 37 18.21 9.81 -35.12
C GLU A 37 17.91 8.39 -35.65
N THR A 38 18.84 7.81 -36.42
CA THR A 38 18.71 6.45 -36.92
C THR A 38 18.69 5.44 -35.78
N VAL A 39 19.54 5.64 -34.77
CA VAL A 39 19.59 4.77 -33.58
C VAL A 39 18.28 4.87 -32.79
N TRP A 40 17.77 6.09 -32.60
CA TRP A 40 16.53 6.31 -31.86
C TRP A 40 15.33 5.65 -32.53
N VAL A 41 15.17 5.83 -33.85
CA VAL A 41 14.08 5.21 -34.62
C VAL A 41 14.19 3.68 -34.55
N LYS A 42 15.39 3.12 -34.76
CA LYS A 42 15.60 1.66 -34.72
C LYS A 42 15.36 1.07 -33.33
N ALA A 43 15.79 1.77 -32.28
CA ALA A 43 15.53 1.35 -30.90
C ALA A 43 14.03 1.36 -30.58
N SER A 44 13.30 2.38 -31.05
CA SER A 44 11.85 2.49 -30.88
C SER A 44 11.10 1.39 -31.62
N GLU A 45 11.46 1.12 -32.88
CA GLU A 45 10.93 -0.01 -33.67
C GLU A 45 11.17 -1.35 -32.96
N LEU A 46 12.36 -1.53 -32.36
CA LEU A 46 12.71 -2.75 -31.67
C LEU A 46 11.91 -2.93 -30.37
N LEU A 47 11.65 -1.85 -29.63
CA LEU A 47 10.77 -1.89 -28.45
C LEU A 47 9.31 -2.17 -28.79
N ALA A 48 8.84 -1.70 -29.94
CA ALA A 48 7.49 -1.98 -30.45
C ALA A 48 7.34 -3.42 -30.97
N ASN A 49 8.44 -4.17 -31.12
CA ASN A 49 8.37 -5.56 -31.52
C ASN A 49 7.79 -6.41 -30.39
N GLY A 50 6.61 -7.01 -30.60
CA GLY A 50 5.91 -7.76 -29.56
C GLY A 50 6.73 -8.84 -28.85
N LYS A 51 7.70 -9.49 -29.52
CA LYS A 51 8.58 -10.48 -28.86
C LYS A 51 9.54 -9.82 -27.87
N VAL A 52 10.09 -8.67 -28.24
CA VAL A 52 10.99 -7.88 -27.40
C VAL A 52 10.20 -7.26 -26.25
N THR A 53 9.01 -6.73 -26.52
CA THR A 53 8.13 -6.15 -25.49
C THR A 53 7.80 -7.17 -24.39
N VAL A 54 7.36 -8.38 -24.77
CA VAL A 54 7.06 -9.46 -23.81
C VAL A 54 8.31 -9.80 -23.00
N ARG A 55 9.48 -9.89 -23.65
CA ARG A 55 10.72 -10.20 -22.96
C ARG A 55 11.16 -9.12 -21.97
N VAL A 56 11.01 -7.85 -22.34
CA VAL A 56 11.29 -6.71 -21.45
C VAL A 56 10.35 -6.75 -20.24
N GLN A 57 9.06 -7.02 -20.44
CA GLN A 57 8.09 -7.17 -19.35
C GLN A 57 8.44 -8.33 -18.42
N GLU A 58 8.86 -9.49 -18.94
CA GLU A 58 9.33 -10.61 -18.12
C GLU A 58 10.55 -10.23 -17.27
N LEU A 59 11.52 -9.54 -17.86
CA LEU A 59 12.75 -9.11 -17.18
C LEU A 59 12.45 -8.05 -16.11
N GLN A 60 11.58 -7.08 -16.42
CA GLN A 60 11.09 -6.09 -15.45
C GLN A 60 10.29 -6.74 -14.34
N GLY A 61 9.42 -7.71 -14.64
CA GLY A 61 8.68 -8.47 -13.63
C GLY A 61 9.59 -9.24 -12.69
N LYS A 62 10.65 -9.87 -13.21
CA LYS A 62 11.67 -10.54 -12.39
C LYS A 62 12.49 -9.55 -11.55
N ALA A 63 12.85 -8.40 -12.11
CA ALA A 63 13.55 -7.35 -11.38
C ALA A 63 12.66 -6.76 -10.27
N ALA A 64 11.40 -6.50 -10.58
CA ALA A 64 10.40 -6.03 -9.62
C ALA A 64 10.15 -7.06 -8.51
N GLN A 65 10.08 -8.36 -8.82
CA GLN A 65 10.00 -9.41 -7.81
C GLN A 65 11.23 -9.46 -6.88
N LYS A 66 12.42 -9.13 -7.38
CA LYS A 66 13.64 -9.05 -6.57
C LYS A 66 13.70 -7.81 -5.68
N VAL A 67 13.06 -6.71 -6.10
CA VAL A 67 13.05 -5.44 -5.36
C VAL A 67 11.81 -5.32 -4.46
N ALA A 68 10.75 -6.07 -4.75
CA ALA A 68 9.54 -6.10 -3.95
C ALA A 68 9.83 -6.82 -2.63
N VAL A 69 9.89 -6.04 -1.55
CA VAL A 69 9.77 -6.56 -0.20
C VAL A 69 8.37 -7.15 -0.05
N THR A 70 8.28 -8.47 0.00
CA THR A 70 7.02 -9.19 0.18
C THR A 70 6.94 -9.73 1.60
N VAL A 71 5.73 -10.08 2.06
CA VAL A 71 5.55 -10.76 3.34
C VAL A 71 6.36 -12.06 3.39
N GLU A 72 6.44 -12.78 2.26
CA GLU A 72 7.20 -14.03 2.14
C GLU A 72 8.72 -13.81 2.20
N SER A 73 9.25 -12.77 1.55
CA SER A 73 10.68 -12.44 1.61
C SER A 73 11.09 -12.05 3.03
N LEU A 74 10.30 -11.18 3.69
CA LEU A 74 10.55 -10.80 5.08
C LEU A 74 10.42 -11.98 6.05
N ALA A 75 9.46 -12.88 5.82
CA ALA A 75 9.31 -14.09 6.64
C ALA A 75 10.49 -15.06 6.48
N THR A 76 11.09 -15.11 5.28
CA THR A 76 12.32 -15.88 5.01
C THR A 76 13.52 -15.26 5.73
N GLU A 77 13.73 -13.96 5.60
CA GLU A 77 14.81 -13.24 6.28
C GLU A 77 14.74 -13.40 7.81
N LEU A 78 13.54 -13.32 8.40
CA LEU A 78 13.35 -13.56 9.84
C LEU A 78 13.64 -15.01 10.25
N GLU A 79 13.37 -15.98 9.38
CA GLU A 79 13.71 -17.38 9.65
C GLU A 79 15.22 -17.61 9.63
N GLU A 80 15.92 -17.02 8.67
CA GLU A 80 17.39 -17.05 8.60
C GLU A 80 18.00 -16.39 9.84
N ALA A 81 17.51 -15.20 10.23
CA ALA A 81 17.93 -14.53 11.45
C ALA A 81 17.68 -15.37 12.70
N ARG A 82 16.54 -16.08 12.78
CA ARG A 82 16.22 -17.02 13.86
C ARG A 82 17.22 -18.17 13.91
N GLN A 83 17.59 -18.73 12.77
CA GLN A 83 18.51 -19.87 12.68
C GLN A 83 19.95 -19.48 13.05
N ILE A 84 20.40 -18.30 12.64
CA ILE A 84 21.68 -17.70 13.06
C ILE A 84 21.67 -17.50 14.58
N ALA A 85 20.62 -16.88 15.12
CA ALA A 85 20.49 -16.63 16.56
C ALA A 85 20.52 -17.93 17.39
N ILE A 86 19.90 -19.01 16.90
CA ILE A 86 19.97 -20.34 17.55
C ILE A 86 21.40 -20.88 17.54
N THR A 87 22.08 -20.79 16.40
CA THR A 87 23.47 -21.24 16.24
C THR A 87 24.41 -20.49 17.17
N GLU A 88 24.20 -19.18 17.33
CA GLU A 88 24.95 -18.32 18.25
C GLU A 88 24.47 -18.39 19.71
N LYS A 89 23.49 -19.26 20.02
CA LYS A 89 22.87 -19.41 21.34
C LYS A 89 22.21 -18.14 21.90
N GLN A 90 21.86 -17.20 21.04
CA GLN A 90 21.14 -15.96 21.35
C GLN A 90 19.62 -16.22 21.41
N SER A 91 19.18 -16.83 22.51
CA SER A 91 17.78 -17.25 22.67
C SER A 91 16.78 -16.08 22.59
N SER A 92 17.14 -14.89 23.11
CA SER A 92 16.31 -13.68 23.05
C SER A 92 16.11 -13.18 21.62
N ALA A 93 17.15 -13.22 20.79
CA ALA A 93 17.08 -12.83 19.39
C ALA A 93 16.24 -13.82 18.57
N ALA A 94 16.35 -15.13 18.83
CA ALA A 94 15.51 -16.14 18.18
C ALA A 94 14.01 -15.97 18.50
N VAL A 95 13.67 -15.66 19.76
CA VAL A 95 12.30 -15.34 20.16
C VAL A 95 11.82 -14.06 19.48
N SER A 96 12.68 -13.03 19.41
CA SER A 96 12.34 -11.76 18.76
C SER A 96 12.06 -11.94 17.26
N ALA A 97 12.86 -12.75 16.56
CA ALA A 97 12.63 -13.08 15.16
C ALA A 97 11.30 -13.84 14.95
N THR A 98 10.99 -14.80 15.84
CA THR A 98 9.71 -15.52 15.83
C THR A 98 8.53 -14.59 16.06
N MET A 99 8.64 -13.64 16.99
CA MET A 99 7.62 -12.63 17.24
C MET A 99 7.46 -11.66 16.06
N GLY A 100 8.55 -11.27 15.41
CA GLY A 100 8.52 -10.48 14.17
C GLY A 100 7.72 -11.19 13.09
N LYS A 101 7.92 -12.50 12.93
CA LYS A 101 7.22 -13.33 11.95
C LYS A 101 5.73 -13.42 12.29
N ALA A 102 5.37 -13.64 13.56
CA ALA A 102 3.98 -13.62 14.01
C ALA A 102 3.27 -12.29 13.72
N LYS A 103 3.97 -11.15 13.89
CA LYS A 103 3.42 -9.82 13.56
C LYS A 103 3.18 -9.64 12.07
N LEU A 104 4.09 -10.10 11.20
CA LEU A 104 3.91 -10.05 9.74
C LEU A 104 2.64 -10.78 9.28
N PHE A 105 2.30 -11.89 9.94
CA PHE A 105 1.09 -12.68 9.64
C PHE A 105 -0.15 -12.22 10.41
N GLY A 106 -0.09 -11.12 11.15
CA GLY A 106 -1.23 -10.61 11.94
C GLY A 106 -1.61 -11.50 13.13
N LEU A 107 -0.76 -12.45 13.52
CA LEU A 107 -0.97 -13.34 14.67
C LEU A 107 -0.57 -12.68 16.00
N GLY A 108 0.07 -11.51 15.95
CA GLY A 108 0.39 -10.70 17.12
C GLY A 108 -0.66 -9.61 17.36
N THR A 109 -1.17 -9.48 18.59
CA THR A 109 -2.05 -8.38 18.98
C THR A 109 -1.27 -7.08 19.09
N GLU A 110 -1.45 -6.18 18.13
CA GLU A 110 -0.96 -4.81 18.19
C GLU A 110 -2.09 -3.91 18.72
N ASN A 111 -2.11 -3.67 20.03
CA ASN A 111 -3.07 -2.77 20.65
C ASN A 111 -2.78 -1.32 20.22
N ARG A 112 -3.34 -0.90 19.08
CA ARG A 112 -3.27 0.50 18.64
C ARG A 112 -4.17 1.34 19.55
N LYS A 113 -3.56 2.04 20.49
CA LYS A 113 -4.24 3.07 21.28
C LYS A 113 -4.41 4.32 20.40
N ILE A 114 -5.63 4.57 19.94
CA ILE A 114 -5.99 5.86 19.33
C ILE A 114 -6.34 6.80 20.47
N SER A 115 -5.54 7.84 20.65
CA SER A 115 -5.78 8.92 21.61
C SER A 115 -6.08 10.19 20.84
N GLY A 116 -7.23 10.81 21.11
CA GLY A 116 -7.65 12.07 20.49
C GLY A 116 -8.72 12.77 21.32
N THR A 117 -8.80 14.09 21.20
CA THR A 117 -9.82 14.90 21.86
C THR A 117 -11.04 14.99 20.96
N LEU A 118 -12.17 14.44 21.38
CA LEU A 118 -13.46 14.57 20.68
C LEU A 118 -14.16 15.84 21.17
N GLN A 119 -14.36 16.83 20.29
CA GLN A 119 -15.24 17.96 20.56
C GLN A 119 -16.62 17.66 19.97
N VAL A 120 -17.61 17.44 20.83
CA VAL A 120 -19.01 17.26 20.41
C VAL A 120 -19.62 18.64 20.18
N ILE A 121 -19.87 18.99 18.92
CA ILE A 121 -20.65 20.17 18.53
C ILE A 121 -22.12 19.73 18.44
N THR A 122 -23.05 20.53 18.95
CA THR A 122 -24.48 20.33 18.75
C THR A 122 -24.78 20.31 17.25
N ILE A 123 -25.15 19.16 16.70
CA ILE A 123 -25.53 19.02 15.29
C ILE A 123 -26.93 19.61 15.13
N SER A 124 -27.06 20.65 14.33
CA SER A 124 -28.37 21.21 13.94
C SER A 124 -28.97 20.40 12.79
N ALA A 125 -30.31 20.39 12.68
CA ALA A 125 -31.02 19.71 11.59
C ALA A 125 -30.50 20.12 10.20
N LYS A 126 -30.12 21.40 10.01
CA LYS A 126 -29.52 21.92 8.77
C LYS A 126 -28.18 21.28 8.41
N GLN A 127 -27.40 20.86 9.40
CA GLN A 127 -26.13 20.15 9.16
C GLN A 127 -26.37 18.68 8.84
N LEU A 128 -27.49 18.12 9.32
CA LEU A 128 -27.90 16.76 8.99
C LEU A 128 -28.39 16.65 7.54
N GLU A 129 -29.11 17.67 7.06
CA GLU A 129 -29.56 17.79 5.66
C GLU A 129 -28.41 18.01 4.67
N ALA A 130 -27.23 18.42 5.14
CA ALA A 130 -26.05 18.64 4.30
C ALA A 130 -25.21 17.37 4.08
N LEU A 131 -25.54 16.28 4.77
CA LEU A 131 -24.86 14.99 4.62
C LEU A 131 -25.43 14.21 3.44
N THR A 132 -24.55 13.50 2.75
CA THR A 132 -24.95 12.51 1.74
C THR A 132 -25.56 11.26 2.39
N ASP A 133 -26.30 10.47 1.62
CA ASP A 133 -26.90 9.22 2.10
C ASP A 133 -25.86 8.25 2.67
N ASP A 134 -24.66 8.19 2.08
CA ASP A 134 -23.54 7.36 2.57
C ASP A 134 -23.00 7.84 3.92
N GLU A 135 -22.91 9.16 4.12
CA GLU A 135 -22.45 9.74 5.38
C GLU A 135 -23.48 9.58 6.50
N LEU A 136 -24.78 9.65 6.15
CA LEU A 136 -25.87 9.39 7.08
C LEU A 136 -25.90 7.92 7.52
N ALA A 137 -25.72 6.99 6.58
CA ALA A 137 -25.62 5.55 6.87
C ALA A 137 -24.41 5.24 7.77
N ALA A 138 -23.27 5.90 7.53
CA ALA A 138 -22.09 5.77 8.38
C ALA A 138 -22.38 6.27 9.82
N LEU A 139 -23.09 7.39 9.97
CA LEU A 139 -23.46 7.93 11.28
C LEU A 139 -24.45 7.01 12.03
N GLU A 140 -25.44 6.46 11.33
CA GLU A 140 -26.39 5.49 11.89
C GLU A 140 -25.67 4.24 12.40
N SER A 141 -24.71 3.72 11.62
CA SER A 141 -23.90 2.57 12.04
C SER A 141 -23.01 2.86 13.26
N ALA A 142 -22.56 4.11 13.42
CA ALA A 142 -21.72 4.56 14.51
C ALA A 142 -22.52 4.90 15.79
N TYR A 143 -23.81 5.20 15.66
CA TYR A 143 -24.68 5.65 16.76
C TYR A 143 -24.63 4.75 18.01
N PRO A 144 -24.68 3.41 17.92
CA PRO A 144 -24.61 2.55 19.11
C PRO A 144 -23.29 2.66 19.87
N VAL A 145 -22.18 2.92 19.16
CA VAL A 145 -20.86 3.11 19.76
C VAL A 145 -20.80 4.48 20.43
N LEU A 146 -21.30 5.52 19.77
CA LEU A 146 -21.38 6.88 20.32
C LEU A 146 -22.25 6.93 21.59
N GLN A 147 -23.36 6.19 21.61
CA GLN A 147 -24.22 6.04 22.79
C GLN A 147 -23.49 5.33 23.94
N LYS A 148 -22.78 4.23 23.66
CA LYS A 148 -21.97 3.53 24.68
C LYS A 148 -20.86 4.38 25.26
N LEU A 149 -20.30 5.30 24.47
CA LEU A 149 -19.28 6.26 24.90
C LEU A 149 -19.87 7.51 25.59
N GLY A 150 -21.20 7.63 25.69
CA GLY A 150 -21.87 8.76 26.31
C GLY A 150 -21.79 10.06 25.52
N LEU A 151 -21.50 10.00 24.22
CA LEU A 151 -21.29 11.16 23.36
C LEU A 151 -22.58 11.71 22.74
N VAL A 152 -23.69 10.98 22.87
CA VAL A 152 -25.01 11.39 22.40
C VAL A 152 -25.99 11.22 23.55
N SER A 153 -26.67 12.30 23.94
CA SER A 153 -27.85 12.20 24.79
C SER A 153 -29.06 11.89 23.91
N ALA A 154 -29.85 10.88 24.27
CA ALA A 154 -31.21 10.78 23.75
C ALA A 154 -31.96 12.03 24.19
N GLY A 155 -32.07 13.02 23.29
CA GLY A 155 -32.85 14.22 23.56
C GLY A 155 -34.27 13.77 23.85
N ASN A 156 -34.75 14.01 25.08
CA ASN A 156 -36.14 13.80 25.42
C ASN A 156 -36.99 14.71 24.53
N PRO A 157 -37.79 14.20 23.59
CA PRO A 157 -38.67 15.04 22.80
C PRO A 157 -39.93 15.28 23.63
N GLY A 158 -39.99 16.41 24.34
CA GLY A 158 -41.20 16.85 25.03
C GLY A 158 -41.33 16.34 26.47
N GLY A 159 -40.82 17.13 27.41
CA GLY A 159 -41.29 17.15 28.79
C GLY A 159 -42.18 18.39 28.94
N GLU A 160 -43.46 18.11 29.18
CA GLU A 160 -44.62 18.98 29.32
C GLU A 160 -44.38 20.32 30.04
N THR A 161 -44.95 21.38 29.45
CA THR A 161 -45.27 22.62 30.15
C THR A 161 -46.60 22.42 30.86
N GLY A 162 -46.56 22.37 32.19
CA GLY A 162 -47.71 22.29 33.09
C GLY A 162 -47.18 21.91 34.48
N GLU A 163 -47.54 22.52 35.59
CA GLU A 163 -48.53 23.51 35.92
C GLU A 163 -47.93 24.39 37.04
N GLY A 164 -48.37 25.65 37.10
CA GLY A 164 -48.10 26.49 38.25
C GLY A 164 -48.79 25.93 39.49
N SER A 165 -48.05 25.85 40.59
CA SER A 165 -48.62 25.83 41.92
C SER A 165 -48.07 27.04 42.68
N GLU A 166 -48.85 28.12 42.64
CA GLU A 166 -48.89 29.11 43.71
C GLU A 166 -49.46 28.45 44.96
N GLN A 167 -48.70 28.52 46.06
CA GLN A 167 -49.06 28.50 47.49
C GLN A 167 -47.71 28.48 48.24
N GLU A 168 -47.41 29.28 49.25
CA GLU A 168 -48.20 30.15 50.13
C GLU A 168 -47.19 31.05 50.90
N ASP A 169 -47.52 32.33 51.07
CA ASP A 169 -47.40 33.10 52.32
C ASP A 169 -48.32 34.33 52.24
#